data_AF-Q9XHF8-F1
#
_entry.id   AF-Q9XHF8-F1
#
_cell.length_a   1.000
_cell.length_b   1.000
_cell.length_c   1.000
_cell.angle_alpha   90.00
_cell.angle_beta   90.00
_cell.angle_gamma   90.00
#
_symmetry.space_group_name_H-M   'P 1'
#
loop_
_entity.id
_entity.type
_entity.pdbx_description
1 polymer ?
#
loop_
_entity_poly.entity_id
_entity_poly.type
_entity_poly.pdbx_seq_one_letter_code
_entity_poly.pdbx_strand_id
1 'polypeptide(L)'
;VGFVGYPNVGKSSSINALVGEKRTGVTHTPGKTKHFQTLIISEELTLCDCPGLVFPSFPSSRHEMVACGVLPIDRMTKHREAIQVVADRVPRDILEQIYKITLPKPKPYEPQSRPPTAAELLRAYYASRGHAGLPDETRAAR
;
A
#
# COMPACT_ATOMS: atom_id res chain seq x y z
N VAL A 1 -18.60 -20.77 6.46
CA VAL A 1 -18.46 -19.51 5.66
C VAL A 1 -16.99 -19.27 5.40
N GLY A 2 -16.59 -19.03 4.14
CA GLY A 2 -15.18 -18.83 3.77
C GLY A 2 -14.87 -17.39 3.37
N PHE A 3 -13.72 -16.87 3.81
CA PHE A 3 -13.21 -15.55 3.43
C PHE A 3 -12.17 -15.68 2.33
N VAL A 4 -12.48 -15.18 1.14
CA VAL A 4 -11.62 -15.23 -0.05
C VAL A 4 -11.43 -13.83 -0.61
N GLY A 5 -10.22 -13.48 -1.04
CA GLY A 5 -9.92 -12.18 -1.63
C GLY A 5 -8.43 -11.86 -1.67
N TYR A 6 -8.10 -10.67 -2.17
CA TYR A 6 -6.73 -10.17 -2.30
C TYR A 6 -5.96 -10.19 -0.96
N PRO A 7 -4.62 -10.25 -0.98
CA PRO A 7 -3.81 -10.00 0.20
C PRO A 7 -4.19 -8.66 0.86
N ASN A 8 -4.02 -8.55 2.19
CA ASN A 8 -4.17 -7.31 2.95
C ASN A 8 -5.55 -6.61 2.94
N VAL A 9 -6.59 -7.17 2.33
CA VAL A 9 -7.96 -6.60 2.37
C VAL A 9 -8.69 -6.79 3.71
N GLY A 10 -8.00 -7.29 4.74
CA GLY A 10 -8.57 -7.40 6.10
C GLY A 10 -9.31 -8.70 6.43
N LYS A 11 -9.21 -9.76 5.61
CA LYS A 11 -9.88 -11.06 5.84
C LYS A 11 -9.73 -11.59 7.28
N SER A 12 -8.48 -11.79 7.72
CA SER A 12 -8.17 -12.30 9.06
C SER A 12 -8.54 -11.29 10.17
N SER A 13 -8.50 -9.98 9.88
CA SER A 13 -8.97 -8.94 10.80
C SER A 13 -10.48 -8.99 11.00
N SER A 14 -11.26 -9.18 9.92
CA SER A 14 -12.71 -9.35 9.99
C SER A 14 -13.10 -10.61 10.76
N ILE A 15 -12.36 -11.71 10.58
CA ILE A 15 -12.55 -12.92 11.37
C ILE A 15 -12.32 -12.62 12.85
N ASN A 16 -11.17 -12.03 13.22
CA ASN A 16 -10.88 -11.71 14.62
C ASN A 16 -11.94 -10.78 15.24
N ALA A 17 -12.48 -9.82 14.47
CA ALA A 17 -13.56 -8.96 14.92
C ALA A 17 -14.87 -9.72 15.15
N LEU A 18 -15.20 -10.70 14.29
CA LEU A 18 -16.38 -11.55 14.44
C LEU A 18 -16.28 -12.53 15.61
N VAL A 19 -15.08 -13.07 15.89
CA VAL A 19 -14.87 -13.97 17.04
C VAL A 19 -14.73 -13.19 18.35
N GLY A 20 -14.36 -11.90 18.28
CA GLY A 20 -14.14 -11.07 19.48
C GLY A 20 -12.81 -11.34 20.18
N GLU A 21 -11.98 -12.23 19.63
CA GLU A 21 -10.65 -12.56 20.16
C GLU A 21 -9.66 -12.83 19.02
N LYS A 22 -8.36 -12.74 19.33
CA LYS A 22 -7.29 -12.89 18.34
C LYS A 22 -7.01 -14.37 18.02
N ARG A 23 -7.81 -14.96 17.13
CA ARG A 23 -7.63 -16.36 16.67
C ARG A 23 -6.68 -16.51 15.49
N THR A 24 -6.57 -15.49 14.63
CA THR A 24 -5.71 -15.51 13.44
C THR A 24 -4.63 -14.43 13.49
N GLY A 25 -3.47 -14.75 12.92
CA GLY A 25 -2.35 -13.80 12.83
C GLY A 25 -2.61 -12.74 11.78
N VAL A 26 -2.56 -11.46 12.16
CA VAL A 26 -2.70 -10.31 11.25
C VAL A 26 -1.35 -9.60 11.09
N THR A 27 -1.01 -9.18 9.86
CA THR A 27 0.12 -8.30 9.57
C THR A 27 -0.21 -7.37 8.41
N HIS A 28 0.51 -6.27 8.29
CA HIS A 28 0.37 -5.31 7.19
C HIS A 28 1.08 -5.77 5.90
N THR A 29 1.97 -6.76 5.99
CA THR A 29 2.68 -7.30 4.84
C THR A 29 1.90 -8.44 4.17
N PRO A 30 1.90 -8.52 2.82
CA PRO A 30 1.27 -9.62 2.11
C PRO A 30 1.89 -10.98 2.46
N GLY A 31 1.08 -12.05 2.36
CA GLY A 31 1.57 -13.41 2.53
C GLY A 31 1.61 -13.93 3.96
N LYS A 32 0.87 -13.29 4.89
CA LYS A 32 0.75 -13.76 6.28
C LYS A 32 -0.02 -15.07 6.40
N THR A 33 -1.23 -15.12 5.86
CA THR A 33 -2.04 -16.35 5.79
C THR A 33 -1.51 -17.20 4.63
N LYS A 34 -0.70 -18.22 4.96
CA LYS A 34 -0.08 -19.11 3.98
C LYS A 34 -0.85 -20.41 3.74
N HIS A 35 -1.71 -20.77 4.69
CA HIS A 35 -2.46 -22.01 4.69
C HIS A 35 -3.93 -21.72 4.90
N PHE A 36 -4.78 -22.60 4.37
CA PHE A 36 -6.18 -22.63 4.70
C PHE A 36 -6.36 -22.96 6.19
N GLN A 37 -7.19 -22.21 6.88
CA GLN A 37 -7.44 -22.38 8.32
C GLN A 37 -8.93 -22.46 8.58
N THR A 38 -9.34 -23.43 9.39
CA THR A 38 -10.72 -23.63 9.82
C THR A 38 -10.86 -23.18 11.27
N LEU A 39 -11.85 -22.34 11.55
CA LEU A 39 -12.15 -21.77 12.85
C LEU A 39 -13.59 -22.10 13.22
N ILE A 40 -13.73 -23.03 14.16
CA ILE A 40 -15.04 -23.43 14.68
C ILE A 40 -15.46 -22.38 15.70
N ILE A 41 -16.57 -21.69 15.43
CA ILE A 41 -17.12 -20.63 16.30
C ILE A 41 -18.22 -21.19 17.19
N SER A 42 -19.06 -22.06 16.62
CA SER A 42 -20.10 -22.82 17.32
C SER A 42 -20.34 -24.15 16.58
N GLU A 43 -21.22 -24.99 17.11
CA GLU A 43 -21.63 -26.24 16.45
C GLU A 43 -22.28 -25.99 15.07
N GLU A 44 -22.91 -24.83 14.89
CA GLU A 44 -23.61 -24.45 13.66
C GLU A 44 -22.76 -23.58 12.73
N LEU A 45 -21.69 -22.95 13.23
CA LEU A 45 -20.91 -21.96 12.48
C LEU A 45 -19.41 -22.27 12.50
N THR A 46 -18.89 -22.53 11.31
CA THR A 46 -17.45 -22.62 11.04
C THR A 46 -17.03 -21.55 10.04
N LEU A 47 -15.99 -20.79 10.38
CA LEU A 47 -15.35 -19.82 9.51
C LEU A 47 -14.06 -20.39 8.90
N CYS A 48 -13.76 -20.03 7.66
CA CYS A 48 -12.54 -20.46 6.99
C CYS A 48 -11.74 -19.24 6.51
N ASP A 49 -10.46 -19.15 6.90
CA ASP A 49 -9.52 -18.15 6.39
C ASP A 49 -8.65 -18.76 5.28
N CYS A 50 -8.65 -18.12 4.12
CA CYS A 50 -7.88 -18.55 2.95
C CYS A 50 -6.69 -17.62 2.71
N PRO A 51 -5.57 -18.14 2.15
CA PRO A 51 -4.49 -17.29 1.65
C PRO A 51 -5.00 -16.20 0.69
N GLY A 52 -4.33 -15.06 0.70
CA GLY A 52 -4.64 -13.99 -0.26
C GLY A 52 -4.35 -14.47 -1.69
N LEU A 53 -5.37 -14.40 -2.56
CA LEU A 53 -5.25 -14.80 -3.96
C LEU A 53 -5.20 -13.57 -4.85
N VAL A 54 -4.34 -13.61 -5.86
CA VAL A 54 -4.20 -12.58 -6.87
C VAL A 54 -4.46 -13.25 -8.21
N PHE A 55 -5.58 -12.92 -8.84
CA PHE A 55 -5.86 -13.42 -10.18
C PHE A 55 -4.94 -12.70 -11.18
N PRO A 56 -4.38 -13.41 -12.18
CA PRO A 56 -3.61 -12.79 -13.24
C PRO A 56 -4.57 -11.98 -14.14
N SER A 57 -4.85 -10.75 -13.73
CA SER A 57 -5.55 -9.76 -14.55
C SER A 57 -4.51 -8.88 -15.24
N PHE A 58 -4.59 -8.80 -16.56
CA PHE A 58 -3.65 -8.08 -17.43
C PHE A 58 -3.55 -6.54 -17.27
N PRO A 59 -4.49 -5.78 -16.67
CA PRO A 59 -4.37 -4.31 -16.70
C PRO A 59 -3.41 -3.75 -15.63
N SER A 60 -3.13 -4.48 -14.54
CA SER A 60 -2.41 -3.91 -13.40
C SER A 60 -0.90 -4.06 -13.52
N SER A 61 -0.20 -2.94 -13.55
CA SER A 61 1.27 -2.95 -13.50
C SER A 61 1.77 -3.46 -12.13
N ARG A 62 2.97 -4.03 -12.09
CA ARG A 62 3.60 -4.46 -10.82
C ARG A 62 3.66 -3.32 -9.80
N HIS A 63 3.88 -2.08 -10.25
CA HIS A 63 3.96 -0.89 -9.41
C HIS A 63 2.62 -0.55 -8.76
N GLU A 64 1.53 -0.72 -9.52
CA GLU A 64 0.17 -0.57 -8.98
C GLU A 64 -0.15 -1.64 -7.94
N MET A 65 0.26 -2.88 -8.19
CA MET A 65 0.09 -3.96 -7.21
C MET A 65 0.88 -3.71 -5.91
N VAL A 66 2.04 -3.04 -5.98
CA VAL A 66 2.77 -2.60 -4.78
C VAL A 66 2.02 -1.47 -4.08
N ALA A 67 1.58 -0.45 -4.81
CA ALA A 67 0.83 0.69 -4.25
C ALA A 67 -0.50 0.26 -3.59
N CYS A 68 -1.16 -0.77 -4.12
CA CYS A 68 -2.37 -1.36 -3.53
C CYS A 68 -2.09 -2.35 -2.38
N GLY A 69 -0.82 -2.57 -2.00
CA GLY A 69 -0.46 -3.50 -0.92
C GLY A 69 -0.69 -4.97 -1.26
N VAL A 70 -0.76 -5.33 -2.54
CA VAL A 70 -0.88 -6.72 -3.02
C VAL A 70 0.49 -7.40 -3.03
N LEU A 71 1.52 -6.68 -3.48
CA LEU A 71 2.91 -7.14 -3.48
C LEU A 71 3.70 -6.52 -2.31
N PRO A 72 4.70 -7.23 -1.74
CA PRO A 72 5.48 -6.72 -0.62
C PRO A 72 6.28 -5.47 -1.02
N ILE A 73 6.12 -4.38 -0.25
CA ILE A 73 6.86 -3.13 -0.44
C ILE A 73 8.38 -3.31 -0.25
N ASP A 74 8.81 -4.25 0.60
CA ASP A 74 10.22 -4.53 0.86
C ASP A 74 10.99 -5.07 -0.36
N ARG A 75 10.27 -5.67 -1.32
CA ARG A 75 10.83 -6.24 -2.55
C ARG A 75 10.73 -5.28 -3.74
N MET A 76 10.31 -4.05 -3.50
CA MET A 76 10.21 -3.03 -4.53
C MET A 76 11.60 -2.62 -5.01
N THR A 77 11.86 -2.79 -6.31
CA THR A 77 13.11 -2.38 -6.97
C THR A 77 12.99 -1.04 -7.69
N LYS A 78 11.78 -0.74 -8.19
CA LYS A 78 11.42 0.43 -8.99
C LYS A 78 10.52 1.36 -8.18
N HIS A 79 11.12 2.06 -7.22
CA HIS A 79 10.39 2.86 -6.23
C HIS A 79 9.72 4.09 -6.85
N ARG A 80 10.36 4.76 -7.81
CA ARG A 80 9.78 5.94 -8.46
C ARG A 80 8.47 5.64 -9.17
N GLU A 81 8.39 4.54 -9.92
CA GLU A 81 7.18 4.16 -10.63
C GLU A 81 6.03 3.83 -9.68
N ALA A 82 6.29 3.17 -8.55
CA ALA A 82 5.28 2.90 -7.53
C ALA A 82 4.79 4.17 -6.82
N ILE A 83 5.71 5.11 -6.53
CA ILE A 83 5.34 6.40 -5.95
C ILE A 83 4.59 7.27 -6.97
N GLN A 84 4.91 7.18 -8.26
CA GLN A 84 4.17 7.90 -9.29
C GLN A 84 2.71 7.46 -9.35
N VAL A 85 2.44 6.15 -9.24
CA VAL A 85 1.07 5.61 -9.14
C VAL A 85 0.28 6.26 -8.01
N VAL A 86 0.91 6.53 -6.87
CA VAL A 86 0.29 7.22 -5.73
C VAL A 86 0.11 8.72 -6.03
N ALA A 87 1.16 9.37 -6.54
CA ALA A 87 1.16 10.79 -6.87
C ALA A 87 0.12 11.16 -7.94
N ASP A 88 -0.15 10.25 -8.88
CA ASP A 88 -1.18 10.43 -9.92
C ASP A 88 -2.61 10.35 -9.36
N ARG A 89 -2.80 9.72 -8.20
CA ARG A 89 -4.12 9.51 -7.57
C ARG A 89 -4.43 10.52 -6.46
N VAL A 90 -3.41 11.14 -5.88
CA VAL A 90 -3.57 12.05 -4.73
C VAL A 90 -3.29 13.50 -5.17
N PRO A 91 -4.24 14.43 -4.97
CA PRO A 91 -4.03 15.84 -5.25
C PRO A 91 -2.82 16.43 -4.51
N ARG A 92 -2.16 17.43 -5.13
CA ARG A 92 -0.95 18.07 -4.59
C ARG A 92 -1.18 18.71 -3.22
N ASP A 93 -2.27 19.45 -3.09
CA ASP A 93 -2.68 20.14 -1.87
C ASP A 93 -2.84 19.18 -0.68
N ILE A 94 -3.40 17.99 -0.92
CA ILE A 94 -3.54 16.95 0.09
C ILE A 94 -2.17 16.41 0.52
N LEU A 95 -1.25 16.19 -0.42
CA LEU A 95 0.11 15.73 -0.11
C LEU A 95 0.88 16.78 0.71
N GLU A 96 0.80 18.06 0.32
CA GLU A 96 1.43 19.17 1.03
C GLU A 96 0.89 19.31 2.46
N GLN A 97 -0.43 19.23 2.63
CA GLN A 97 -1.09 19.35 3.93
C GLN A 97 -0.74 18.18 4.86
N ILE A 98 -0.83 16.94 4.37
CA ILE A 98 -0.60 15.74 5.19
C ILE A 98 0.87 15.63 5.60
N TYR A 99 1.79 15.80 4.65
CA TYR A 99 3.21 15.62 4.90
C TYR A 99 3.91 16.90 5.35
N LYS A 100 3.19 18.03 5.41
CA LYS A 100 3.71 19.37 5.77
C LYS A 100 4.93 19.73 4.93
N ILE A 101 4.83 19.49 3.63
CA ILE A 101 5.88 19.73 2.64
C ILE A 101 5.42 20.77 1.62
N THR A 102 6.37 21.41 0.95
CA THR A 102 6.10 22.30 -0.19
C THR A 102 6.58 21.62 -1.46
N LEU A 103 5.67 21.32 -2.38
CA LEU A 103 6.00 20.73 -3.66
C LEU A 103 6.38 21.82 -4.67
N PRO A 104 7.38 21.58 -5.53
CA PRO A 104 7.71 22.52 -6.58
C PRO A 104 6.55 22.65 -7.57
N LYS A 105 6.24 23.89 -7.96
CA LYS A 105 5.23 24.18 -8.97
C LYS A 105 5.69 23.66 -10.34
N PRO A 106 4.76 23.17 -11.18
CA PRO A 106 5.07 22.82 -12.57
C PRO A 106 5.72 23.99 -13.30
N LYS A 107 6.61 23.68 -14.24
CA LYS A 107 7.26 24.72 -15.04
C LYS A 107 6.21 25.50 -15.85
N PRO A 108 6.48 26.75 -16.27
CA PRO A 108 5.47 27.56 -16.96
C PRO A 108 4.91 26.93 -18.24
N TYR A 109 5.71 26.09 -18.91
CA TYR A 109 5.32 25.37 -20.13
C TYR A 109 4.66 24.01 -19.86
N GLU A 110 4.53 23.58 -18.60
CA GLU A 110 3.86 22.35 -18.19
C GLU A 110 2.44 22.66 -17.70
N PRO A 111 1.50 21.69 -17.79
CA PRO A 111 0.18 21.84 -17.20
C PRO A 111 0.30 22.12 -15.69
N GLN A 112 -0.25 23.25 -15.24
CA GLN A 112 -0.18 23.64 -13.83
C GLN A 112 -0.97 22.70 -12.91
N SER A 113 -1.90 21.92 -13.47
CA SER A 113 -2.69 20.90 -12.78
C SER A 113 -2.03 19.51 -12.74
N ARG A 114 -0.84 19.32 -13.33
CA ARG A 114 -0.21 17.99 -13.37
C ARG A 114 0.07 17.46 -11.96
N PRO A 115 -0.01 16.14 -11.71
CA PRO A 115 0.43 15.57 -10.44
C PRO A 115 1.93 15.85 -10.19
N PRO A 116 2.40 15.76 -8.94
CA PRO A 116 3.83 15.85 -8.66
C PRO A 116 4.52 14.63 -9.26
N THR A 117 5.73 14.83 -9.76
CA THR A 117 6.56 13.68 -10.14
C THR A 117 7.03 12.97 -8.88
N ALA A 118 7.27 11.65 -8.97
CA ALA A 118 7.81 10.88 -7.87
C ALA A 118 9.11 11.46 -7.31
N ALA A 119 9.97 12.01 -8.18
CA ALA A 119 11.21 12.66 -7.75
C ALA A 119 10.96 13.96 -6.96
N GLU A 120 10.01 14.81 -7.40
CA GLU A 120 9.64 16.03 -6.67
C GLU A 120 9.08 15.67 -5.28
N LEU A 121 8.20 14.68 -5.21
CA LEU A 121 7.59 14.22 -3.96
C LEU A 121 8.62 13.61 -3.00
N LEU A 122 9.45 12.68 -3.48
CA LEU A 122 10.45 12.01 -2.65
C LEU A 122 11.50 12.98 -2.12
N ARG A 123 11.93 13.94 -2.94
CA ARG A 123 12.90 14.97 -2.52
C ARG A 123 12.30 15.90 -1.47
N ALA A 124 11.09 16.40 -1.70
CA ALA A 124 10.40 17.27 -0.75
C ALA A 124 10.15 16.55 0.58
N TYR A 125 9.73 15.29 0.53
CA TYR A 125 9.53 14.46 1.72
C TYR A 125 10.85 14.15 2.45
N TYR A 126 11.91 13.81 1.73
CA TYR A 126 13.22 13.55 2.34
C TYR A 126 13.78 14.80 3.04
N ALA A 127 13.66 15.96 2.40
CA ALA A 127 14.11 17.24 2.95
C ALA A 127 13.34 17.62 4.23
N SER A 128 12.02 17.37 4.28
CA SER A 128 11.21 17.69 5.47
C SER A 128 11.55 16.84 6.70
N ARG A 129 12.22 15.70 6.51
CA ARG A 129 12.70 14.84 7.60
C ARG A 129 14.06 15.25 8.18
N GLY A 130 14.60 16.40 7.77
CA GLY A 130 15.85 16.94 8.33
C GLY A 130 17.10 16.21 7.87
N HIS A 131 17.01 15.48 6.75
CA HIS A 131 18.16 14.83 6.16
C HIS A 131 18.91 15.80 5.22
N ALA A 132 20.20 16.03 5.48
CA ALA A 132 21.08 16.81 4.63
C ALA A 132 21.85 15.88 3.67
N GLY A 133 21.93 16.26 2.39
CA GLY A 133 22.69 15.53 1.36
C GLY A 133 21.81 14.97 0.24
N LEU A 134 22.38 14.04 -0.53
CA LEU A 134 21.70 13.44 -1.67
C LEU A 134 20.54 12.56 -1.16
N PRO A 135 19.29 12.80 -1.60
CA PRO A 135 18.13 12.14 -1.03
C PRO A 135 18.16 10.63 -1.27
N ASP A 136 18.06 9.86 -0.18
CA ASP A 136 17.83 8.42 -0.24
C ASP A 136 16.35 8.17 -0.59
N GLU A 137 16.10 8.18 -1.89
CA GLU A 137 14.77 7.97 -2.46
C GLU A 137 14.22 6.57 -2.16
N THR A 138 15.08 5.56 -1.95
CA THR A 138 14.64 4.19 -1.65
C THR A 138 14.04 4.14 -0.25
N ARG A 139 14.71 4.79 0.71
CA ARG A 139 14.21 4.91 2.08
C ARG A 139 12.98 5.81 2.16
N ALA A 140 12.96 6.90 1.42
CA ALA A 140 11.81 7.81 1.39
C ALA A 140 10.55 7.20 0.76
N ALA A 141 10.72 6.22 -0.14
CA ALA A 141 9.61 5.56 -0.82
C ALA A 141 8.98 4.38 -0.05
N ARG A 142 9.60 3.94 1.06
CA ARG A 142 9.08 2.89 1.94
C ARG A 142 8.36 3.48 3.14
#